data_AF-A0A2V8NPA3-F1
#
_entry.id   AF-A0A2V8NPA3-F1
#
_cell.length_a   1.000
_cell.length_b   1.000
_cell.length_c   1.000
_cell.angle_alpha   90.00
_cell.angle_beta   90.00
_cell.angle_gamma   90.00
#
_symmetry.space_group_name_H-M   'P 1'
#
loop_
_entity.id
_entity.type
_entity.pdbx_description
1 polymer ?
#
loop_
_entity_poly.entity_id
_entity_poly.type
_entity_poly.pdbx_seq_one_letter_code
_entity_poly.pdbx_strand_id
1 'polypeptide(L)'
;MKGGIQKSGVKMKSKSSAWRKSIVALFMLLALTVLSFSACGSKTENSSNGAGSLKKSLNAADEAAAIRTMQNIFRAETEYMTVHSGSYGTFDEMVKDASLDQRFAGSAPVLSGYVFTLKLTPDTSGQATAYSVNADPKDEPSGGARHLYMDSASNVVRGNASRTAGPTDPPVSQ
;
A
#
# COMPACT_ATOMS: atom_id res chain seq x y z
N MET A 1 -54.42 17.32 -48.10
CA MET A 1 -54.64 17.13 -46.64
C MET A 1 -53.48 17.77 -45.89
N LYS A 2 -53.78 18.68 -44.96
CA LYS A 2 -52.83 19.47 -44.16
C LYS A 2 -52.56 18.75 -42.83
N GLY A 3 -51.30 18.70 -42.41
CA GLY A 3 -50.87 18.43 -41.02
C GLY A 3 -49.36 18.69 -40.96
N GLY A 4 -48.78 19.53 -40.12
CA GLY A 4 -49.24 20.12 -38.86
C GLY A 4 -48.19 19.82 -37.78
N ILE A 5 -46.97 20.34 -37.94
CA ILE A 5 -45.84 20.10 -37.02
C ILE A 5 -45.98 21.02 -35.80
N GLN A 6 -46.23 20.45 -34.61
CA GLN A 6 -46.18 21.19 -33.34
C GLN A 6 -44.75 21.23 -32.79
N LYS A 7 -44.24 22.46 -32.57
CA LYS A 7 -43.02 22.73 -31.80
C LYS A 7 -43.39 22.96 -30.33
N SER A 8 -42.85 22.15 -29.43
CA SER A 8 -42.95 22.35 -27.98
C SER A 8 -41.85 23.31 -27.50
N GLY A 9 -42.25 24.54 -27.17
CA GLY A 9 -41.38 25.54 -26.53
C GLY A 9 -41.29 25.32 -25.03
N VAL A 10 -40.08 25.09 -24.52
CA VAL A 10 -39.80 25.06 -23.08
C VAL A 10 -39.60 26.50 -22.59
N LYS A 11 -40.50 26.97 -21.74
CA LYS A 11 -40.50 28.31 -21.14
C LYS A 11 -39.62 28.32 -19.90
N MET A 12 -38.37 28.79 -20.01
CA MET A 12 -37.50 29.04 -18.86
C MET A 12 -38.01 30.24 -18.06
N LYS A 13 -38.43 30.00 -16.81
CA LYS A 13 -38.69 31.05 -15.82
C LYS A 13 -37.36 31.49 -15.18
N SER A 14 -36.93 32.70 -15.52
CA SER A 14 -35.90 33.45 -14.79
C SER A 14 -36.38 33.72 -13.36
N LYS A 15 -35.66 33.20 -12.36
CA LYS A 15 -35.87 33.57 -10.94
C LYS A 15 -34.82 34.59 -10.54
N SER A 16 -35.35 35.75 -10.19
CA SER A 16 -34.69 36.99 -9.84
C SER A 16 -34.06 37.00 -8.44
N SER A 17 -32.92 37.70 -8.37
CA SER A 17 -32.53 38.68 -7.34
C SER A 17 -32.26 38.29 -5.88
N ALA A 18 -32.38 37.04 -5.45
CA ALA A 18 -32.07 36.68 -4.05
C ALA A 18 -30.60 36.27 -3.79
N TRP A 19 -29.79 36.02 -4.81
CA TRP A 19 -28.49 35.35 -4.63
C TRP A 19 -27.30 36.25 -4.28
N ARG A 20 -27.47 37.58 -4.36
CA ARG A 20 -26.37 38.53 -4.17
C ARG A 20 -26.07 38.90 -2.72
N LYS A 21 -26.93 38.52 -1.77
CA LYS A 21 -26.75 38.87 -0.35
C LYS A 21 -26.19 37.75 0.52
N SER A 22 -26.15 36.51 0.02
CA SER A 22 -25.61 35.37 0.78
C SER A 22 -24.11 35.11 0.58
N ILE A 23 -23.49 35.68 -0.47
CA ILE A 23 -22.07 35.45 -0.76
C ILE A 23 -21.16 36.29 0.14
N VAL A 24 -21.59 37.49 0.55
CA VAL A 24 -20.78 38.37 1.41
C VAL A 24 -20.76 37.90 2.87
N ALA A 25 -21.85 37.28 3.35
CA ALA A 25 -21.91 36.75 4.72
C ALA A 25 -21.10 35.47 4.92
N LEU A 26 -20.93 34.64 3.88
CA LEU A 26 -20.14 33.41 3.96
C LEU A 26 -18.62 33.69 3.96
N PHE A 27 -18.18 34.75 3.28
CA PHE A 27 -16.77 35.18 3.28
C PHE A 27 -16.34 35.88 4.57
N MET A 28 -17.26 36.58 5.25
CA MET A 28 -16.99 37.21 6.55
C MET A 28 -16.95 36.21 7.73
N LEU A 29 -17.51 35.00 7.56
CA LEU A 29 -17.42 33.93 8.58
C LEU A 29 -16.14 33.08 8.45
N LEU A 30 -15.42 33.18 7.32
CA LEU A 30 -14.16 32.48 7.09
C LEU A 30 -12.93 33.20 7.67
N ALA A 31 -13.10 34.44 8.16
CA ALA A 31 -12.02 35.28 8.68
C ALA A 31 -11.93 35.33 10.22
N LEU A 32 -12.81 34.62 10.96
CA LEU A 32 -12.88 34.69 12.43
C LEU A 32 -12.62 33.36 13.15
N THR A 33 -12.01 32.37 12.49
CA THR A 33 -11.64 31.07 13.10
C THR A 33 -10.13 30.84 13.22
N VAL A 34 -9.30 31.88 13.05
CA VAL A 34 -7.83 31.78 13.02
C VAL A 34 -7.17 32.14 14.36
N LEU A 35 -7.87 32.06 15.51
CA LEU A 35 -7.30 32.51 16.80
C LEU A 35 -7.57 31.57 17.99
N SER A 36 -7.59 30.26 17.78
CA SER A 36 -7.57 29.29 18.90
C SER A 36 -6.89 27.97 18.55
N PHE A 37 -5.57 28.01 18.37
CA PHE A 37 -4.69 26.89 18.73
C PHE A 37 -3.57 27.45 19.61
N SER A 38 -3.96 27.84 20.84
CA SER A 38 -3.01 28.13 21.91
C SER A 38 -2.98 26.92 22.83
N ALA A 39 -1.97 26.08 22.66
CA ALA A 39 -1.31 25.27 23.69
C ALA A 39 -0.32 24.34 22.98
N CYS A 40 0.79 24.91 22.50
CA CYS A 40 2.01 24.14 22.34
C CYS A 40 2.48 23.79 23.76
N GLY A 41 2.05 22.64 24.27
CA GLY A 41 2.70 21.99 25.40
C GLY A 41 4.00 21.38 24.94
N SER A 42 5.00 22.21 24.61
CA SER A 42 6.37 21.75 24.42
C SER A 42 6.93 21.40 25.79
N LYS A 43 6.71 20.15 26.22
CA LYS A 43 7.62 19.52 27.17
C LYS A 43 8.93 19.31 26.42
N THR A 44 9.85 20.22 26.69
CA THR A 44 11.28 20.06 26.53
C THR A 44 11.68 18.77 27.25
N GLU A 45 11.94 17.70 26.51
CA GLU A 45 12.71 16.57 27.01
C GLU A 45 13.96 16.41 26.17
N ASN A 46 15.08 16.39 26.89
CA ASN A 46 16.46 16.35 26.46
C ASN A 46 16.76 15.50 25.21
N SER A 47 17.49 16.15 24.32
CA SER A 47 18.55 15.64 23.47
C SER A 47 19.23 14.35 23.97
N SER A 48 18.93 13.23 23.29
CA SER A 48 19.83 12.11 22.93
C SER A 48 19.12 11.03 22.09
N ASN A 49 17.78 11.07 22.01
CA ASN A 49 16.94 10.02 21.37
C ASN A 49 16.37 10.37 19.98
N GLY A 50 16.74 11.51 19.38
CA GLY A 50 16.21 11.94 18.07
C GLY A 50 16.58 10.99 16.92
N ALA A 51 17.80 10.43 16.95
CA ALA A 51 18.23 9.46 15.95
C ALA A 51 17.53 8.10 16.10
N GLY A 52 17.28 7.65 17.33
CA GLY A 52 16.62 6.36 17.60
C GLY A 52 15.12 6.37 17.27
N SER A 53 14.42 7.45 17.63
CA SER A 53 13.01 7.65 17.30
C SER A 53 12.77 7.81 15.79
N LEU A 54 13.63 8.56 15.10
CA LEU A 54 13.59 8.67 13.63
C LEU A 54 13.86 7.32 12.96
N LYS A 55 14.91 6.59 13.36
CA LYS A 55 15.20 5.26 12.81
C LYS A 55 14.07 4.28 13.03
N LYS A 56 13.45 4.27 14.22
CA LYS A 56 12.28 3.44 14.51
C LYS A 56 11.08 3.80 13.62
N SER A 57 10.83 5.09 13.39
CA SER A 57 9.75 5.55 12.51
C SER A 57 10.01 5.17 11.05
N LEU A 58 11.26 5.25 10.58
CA LEU A 58 11.65 4.83 9.23
C LEU A 58 11.44 3.33 9.07
N ASN A 59 11.94 2.52 10.02
CA ASN A 59 11.74 1.07 10.00
C ASN A 59 10.26 0.68 9.97
N ALA A 60 9.39 1.39 10.69
CA ALA A 60 7.95 1.13 10.66
C ALA A 60 7.32 1.47 9.30
N ALA A 61 7.76 2.55 8.65
CA ALA A 61 7.30 2.93 7.32
C ALA A 61 7.81 1.95 6.24
N ASP A 62 9.07 1.54 6.35
CA ASP A 62 9.71 0.55 5.50
C ASP A 62 9.05 -0.82 5.64
N GLU A 63 8.76 -1.26 6.87
CA GLU A 63 8.04 -2.50 7.14
C GLU A 63 6.62 -2.46 6.55
N ALA A 64 5.88 -1.36 6.72
CA ALA A 64 4.57 -1.19 6.11
C ALA A 64 4.64 -1.25 4.58
N ALA A 65 5.64 -0.60 3.97
CA ALA A 65 5.87 -0.66 2.52
C ALA A 65 6.21 -2.09 2.06
N ALA A 66 7.03 -2.82 2.82
CA ALA A 66 7.39 -4.20 2.54
C ALA A 66 6.17 -5.12 2.60
N ILE A 67 5.31 -4.98 3.61
CA ILE A 67 4.04 -5.71 3.73
C ILE A 67 3.15 -5.48 2.49
N ARG A 68 2.99 -4.22 2.04
CA ARG A 68 2.24 -3.90 0.81
C ARG A 68 2.89 -4.50 -0.43
N THR A 69 4.22 -4.54 -0.47
CA THR A 69 4.99 -5.16 -1.55
C THR A 69 4.73 -6.66 -1.61
N MET A 70 4.74 -7.37 -0.48
CA MET A 70 4.41 -8.81 -0.42
C MET A 70 2.98 -9.08 -0.88
N GLN A 71 2.02 -8.24 -0.50
CA GLN A 71 0.63 -8.35 -0.99
C GLN A 71 0.50 -8.10 -2.49
N ASN A 72 1.34 -7.23 -3.06
CA ASN A 72 1.41 -7.03 -4.51
C ASN A 72 2.01 -8.25 -5.20
N ILE A 73 3.07 -8.85 -4.65
CA ILE A 73 3.64 -10.10 -5.16
C ILE A 73 2.59 -11.21 -5.12
N PHE A 74 1.84 -11.36 -4.02
CA PHE A 74 0.77 -12.35 -3.94
C PHE A 74 -0.28 -12.22 -5.04
N ARG A 75 -0.69 -10.99 -5.34
CA ARG A 75 -1.62 -10.71 -6.44
C ARG A 75 -0.99 -11.06 -7.80
N ALA A 76 0.25 -10.65 -8.03
CA ALA A 76 0.97 -10.95 -9.26
C ALA A 76 1.13 -12.46 -9.48
N GLU A 77 1.44 -13.23 -8.44
CA GLU A 77 1.52 -14.69 -8.50
C GLU A 77 0.16 -15.35 -8.78
N THR A 78 -0.92 -14.80 -8.21
CA THR A 78 -2.29 -15.30 -8.49
C THR A 78 -2.67 -15.08 -9.95
N GLU A 79 -2.31 -13.92 -10.51
CA GLU A 79 -2.50 -13.59 -11.92
C GLU A 79 -1.63 -14.48 -12.82
N TYR A 80 -0.34 -14.58 -12.49
CA TYR A 80 0.62 -15.42 -13.21
C TYR A 80 0.18 -16.88 -13.26
N MET A 81 -0.26 -17.43 -12.12
CA MET A 81 -0.81 -18.80 -12.03
C MET A 81 -2.03 -19.01 -12.94
N THR A 82 -2.88 -18.00 -13.09
CA THR A 82 -4.07 -18.06 -13.96
C THR A 82 -3.68 -18.13 -15.43
N VAL A 83 -2.65 -17.37 -15.83
CA VAL A 83 -2.17 -17.30 -17.22
C VAL A 83 -1.28 -18.50 -17.57
N HIS A 84 -0.49 -19.00 -16.61
CA HIS A 84 0.53 -20.04 -16.80
C HIS A 84 0.09 -21.41 -16.30
N SER A 85 -1.21 -21.72 -16.42
CA SER A 85 -1.79 -23.05 -16.19
C SER A 85 -1.45 -23.67 -14.84
N GLY A 86 -1.48 -22.88 -13.76
CA GLY A 86 -1.25 -23.38 -12.39
C GLY A 86 0.20 -23.33 -11.91
N SER A 87 1.11 -22.73 -12.68
CA SER A 87 2.51 -22.55 -12.28
C SER A 87 2.75 -21.16 -11.68
N TYR A 88 3.59 -21.07 -10.65
CA TYR A 88 4.05 -19.79 -10.09
C TYR A 88 5.32 -19.30 -10.79
N GLY A 89 5.58 -18.00 -10.70
CA GLY A 89 6.67 -17.33 -11.43
C GLY A 89 7.83 -16.93 -10.53
N THR A 90 9.01 -16.78 -11.13
CA THR A 90 10.12 -16.03 -10.49
C THR A 90 9.88 -14.53 -10.65
N PHE A 91 10.61 -13.69 -9.90
CA PHE A 91 10.52 -12.24 -10.07
C PHE A 91 10.79 -11.79 -11.51
N ASP A 92 11.81 -12.36 -12.16
CA ASP A 92 12.13 -12.03 -13.55
C ASP A 92 11.04 -12.46 -14.53
N GLU A 93 10.37 -13.58 -14.30
CA GLU A 93 9.25 -14.04 -15.13
C GLU A 93 8.04 -13.12 -14.97
N MET A 94 7.69 -12.76 -13.73
CA MET A 94 6.61 -11.81 -13.47
C MET A 94 6.90 -10.40 -14.01
N VAL A 95 8.16 -9.97 -14.04
CA VAL A 95 8.56 -8.71 -14.67
C VAL A 95 8.43 -8.78 -16.20
N LYS A 96 8.84 -9.90 -16.82
CA LYS A 96 8.70 -10.12 -18.27
C LYS A 96 7.23 -10.16 -18.71
N ASP A 97 6.37 -10.71 -17.86
CA ASP A 97 4.93 -10.79 -18.08
C ASP A 97 4.20 -9.47 -17.73
N ALA A 98 4.94 -8.43 -17.32
CA ALA A 98 4.41 -7.13 -16.88
C ALA A 98 3.46 -7.19 -15.67
N SER A 99 3.42 -8.31 -14.95
CA SER A 99 2.71 -8.51 -13.68
C SER A 99 3.42 -7.83 -12.50
N LEU A 100 4.74 -7.64 -12.59
CA LEU A 100 5.55 -6.85 -11.66
C LEU A 100 6.35 -5.74 -12.37
N ASP A 101 6.68 -4.70 -11.60
CA ASP A 101 7.51 -3.57 -12.03
C ASP A 101 8.98 -4.00 -12.21
N GLN A 102 9.71 -3.40 -13.15
CA GLN A 102 11.14 -3.64 -13.42
C GLN A 102 12.03 -3.57 -12.16
N ARG A 103 11.61 -2.84 -11.11
CA ARG A 103 12.32 -2.79 -9.82
C ARG A 103 12.43 -4.15 -9.11
N PHE A 104 11.59 -5.13 -9.48
CA PHE A 104 11.67 -6.49 -8.99
C PHE A 104 12.65 -7.38 -9.77
N ALA A 105 13.25 -6.88 -10.85
CA ALA A 105 14.18 -7.68 -11.66
C ALA A 105 15.38 -8.19 -10.83
N GLY A 106 15.80 -9.40 -11.14
CA GLY A 106 16.85 -10.14 -10.43
C GLY A 106 16.30 -11.12 -9.38
N SER A 107 17.21 -11.85 -8.74
CA SER A 107 16.87 -12.90 -7.78
C SER A 107 16.52 -12.39 -6.38
N ALA A 108 17.02 -11.21 -6.00
CA ALA A 108 16.85 -10.63 -4.68
C ALA A 108 16.65 -9.11 -4.76
N PRO A 109 15.50 -8.63 -5.27
CA PRO A 109 15.26 -7.20 -5.42
C PRO A 109 15.19 -6.52 -4.05
N VAL A 110 15.70 -5.29 -4.01
CA VAL A 110 15.74 -4.47 -2.79
C VAL A 110 14.76 -3.31 -2.93
N LEU A 111 13.74 -3.27 -2.08
CA LEU A 111 12.74 -2.20 -2.06
C LEU A 111 12.49 -1.75 -0.62
N SER A 112 12.42 -0.44 -0.39
CA SER A 112 12.09 0.17 0.91
C SER A 112 12.87 -0.41 2.09
N GLY A 113 14.19 -0.62 1.93
CA GLY A 113 15.03 -1.17 3.01
C GLY A 113 14.93 -2.68 3.23
N TYR A 114 14.16 -3.40 2.41
CA TYR A 114 13.99 -4.84 2.49
C TYR A 114 14.54 -5.57 1.26
N VAL A 115 15.14 -6.74 1.48
CA VAL A 115 15.55 -7.69 0.45
C VAL A 115 14.47 -8.76 0.34
N PHE A 116 13.92 -8.93 -0.86
CA PHE A 116 12.88 -9.92 -1.11
C PHE A 116 13.50 -11.18 -1.68
N THR A 117 13.15 -12.34 -1.12
CA THR A 117 13.56 -13.65 -1.61
C THR A 117 12.33 -14.47 -1.90
N LEU A 118 12.20 -14.96 -3.14
CA LEU A 118 11.11 -15.81 -3.57
C LEU A 118 11.62 -17.24 -3.80
N LYS A 119 10.90 -18.21 -3.26
CA LYS A 119 11.20 -19.64 -3.40
C LYS A 119 9.99 -20.34 -4.00
N LEU A 120 10.22 -21.01 -5.13
CA LEU A 120 9.23 -21.85 -5.78
C LEU A 120 9.38 -23.30 -5.35
N THR A 121 8.26 -23.94 -5.06
CA THR A 121 8.15 -25.37 -4.81
C THR A 121 7.35 -25.96 -5.99
N PRO A 122 8.02 -26.65 -6.93
CA PRO A 122 7.33 -27.26 -8.07
C PRO A 122 6.44 -28.42 -7.63
N ASP A 123 5.46 -28.77 -8.47
CA ASP A 123 4.66 -29.98 -8.26
C ASP A 123 5.57 -31.20 -8.26
N THR A 124 5.55 -31.92 -7.15
CA THR A 124 6.24 -33.19 -7.00
C THR A 124 5.27 -34.22 -6.45
N SER A 125 5.08 -35.30 -7.22
CA SER A 125 4.35 -36.52 -6.85
C SER A 125 3.16 -36.32 -5.89
N GLY A 126 2.23 -35.43 -6.24
CA GLY A 126 0.98 -35.21 -5.51
C GLY A 126 0.96 -34.01 -4.55
N GLN A 127 1.98 -33.15 -4.56
CA GLN A 127 1.96 -31.85 -3.88
C GLN A 127 1.66 -30.75 -4.90
N ALA A 128 0.66 -29.91 -4.62
CA ALA A 128 0.39 -28.74 -5.46
C ALA A 128 1.63 -27.83 -5.53
N THR A 129 1.81 -27.15 -6.66
CA THR A 129 2.78 -26.06 -6.78
C THR A 129 2.56 -25.06 -5.65
N ALA A 130 3.65 -24.52 -5.10
CA ALA A 130 3.58 -23.54 -4.04
C ALA A 130 4.73 -22.54 -4.17
N TYR A 131 4.60 -21.41 -3.50
CA TYR A 131 5.72 -20.48 -3.33
C TYR A 131 5.75 -19.94 -1.91
N SER A 132 6.91 -19.39 -1.55
CA SER A 132 7.05 -18.56 -0.36
C SER A 132 7.89 -17.33 -0.68
N VAL A 133 7.58 -16.24 0.01
CA VAL A 133 8.29 -14.97 -0.09
C VAL A 133 8.75 -14.58 1.30
N ASN A 134 10.04 -14.31 1.41
CA ASN A 134 10.64 -13.64 2.56
C ASN A 134 10.93 -12.19 2.20
N ALA A 135 10.72 -11.29 3.16
CA ALA A 135 11.28 -9.95 3.11
C ALA A 135 12.09 -9.72 4.38
N ASP A 136 13.41 -9.61 4.22
CA ASP A 136 14.36 -9.42 5.31
C ASP A 136 14.92 -7.98 5.27
N PRO A 137 15.06 -7.29 6.42
CA PRO A 137 15.72 -5.99 6.45
C PRO A 137 17.12 -6.08 5.82
N LYS A 138 17.43 -5.17 4.89
CA LYS A 138 18.72 -5.14 4.20
C LYS A 138 19.88 -4.82 5.14
N ASP A 139 19.65 -3.90 6.05
CA ASP A 139 20.57 -3.53 7.11
C ASP A 139 20.12 -4.21 8.41
N GLU A 140 21.08 -4.65 9.23
CA GLU A 140 20.82 -5.26 10.54
C GLU A 140 19.75 -4.45 11.30
N PRO A 141 18.69 -5.09 11.84
CA PRO A 141 17.52 -4.42 12.41
C PRO A 141 17.86 -3.76 13.77
N SER A 142 18.73 -2.76 13.76
CA SER A 142 19.17 -1.97 14.91
C SER A 142 18.08 -1.00 15.44
N GLY A 143 16.82 -1.23 15.06
CA GLY A 143 15.69 -0.37 15.41
C GLY A 143 14.30 -0.98 15.24
N GLY A 144 14.18 -2.31 15.33
CA GLY A 144 12.87 -2.98 15.41
C GLY A 144 12.17 -3.29 14.09
N ALA A 145 12.88 -3.29 12.96
CA ALA A 145 12.37 -3.84 11.70
C ALA A 145 12.23 -5.37 11.84
N ARG A 146 11.08 -5.92 11.46
CA ARG A 146 10.83 -7.38 11.51
C ARG A 146 11.14 -8.03 10.18
N HIS A 147 11.62 -9.27 10.23
CA HIS A 147 11.63 -10.19 9.09
C HIS A 147 10.21 -10.62 8.78
N LEU A 148 9.85 -10.71 7.50
CA LEU A 148 8.50 -11.00 7.05
C LEU A 148 8.45 -12.28 6.20
N TYR A 149 7.33 -12.98 6.26
CA TYR A 149 7.05 -14.21 5.52
C TYR A 149 5.61 -14.25 5.01
N MET A 150 5.43 -14.77 3.79
CA MET A 150 4.14 -15.12 3.20
C MET A 150 4.31 -16.36 2.33
N ASP A 151 3.25 -17.17 2.20
CA ASP A 151 3.19 -18.33 1.33
C ASP A 151 2.03 -18.23 0.34
N SER A 152 1.99 -19.18 -0.60
CA SER A 152 0.92 -19.27 -1.61
C SER A 152 -0.45 -19.61 -1.03
N ALA A 153 -0.56 -20.05 0.22
CA ALA A 153 -1.83 -20.51 0.79
C ALA A 153 -2.69 -19.34 1.28
N SER A 154 -2.10 -18.20 1.64
CA SER A 154 -2.85 -17.03 2.11
C SER A 154 -2.08 -15.72 1.92
N ASN A 155 -2.80 -14.60 1.82
CA ASN A 155 -2.21 -13.26 1.79
C ASN A 155 -1.79 -12.73 3.19
N VAL A 156 -1.67 -13.62 4.18
CA VAL A 156 -1.33 -13.27 5.55
C VAL A 156 0.18 -13.10 5.68
N VAL A 157 0.63 -11.90 6.06
CA VAL A 157 2.04 -11.65 6.37
C VAL A 157 2.32 -12.06 7.81
N ARG A 158 3.36 -12.88 8.00
CA ARG A 158 3.89 -13.32 9.30
C ARG A 158 5.20 -12.61 9.58
N GLY A 159 5.51 -12.38 10.85
CA GLY A 159 6.65 -11.56 11.25
C GLY A 159 7.48 -12.14 12.39
N ASN A 160 8.79 -11.97 12.32
CA ASN A 160 9.73 -12.33 13.38
C ASN A 160 10.76 -11.21 13.58
N ALA A 161 11.09 -10.88 14.83
CA ALA A 161 11.96 -9.73 15.14
C ALA A 161 13.47 -10.03 15.12
N SER A 162 13.88 -11.30 15.05
CA SER A 162 15.28 -11.69 15.30
C SER A 162 15.86 -12.67 14.30
N ARG A 163 15.02 -13.41 13.58
CA ARG A 163 15.44 -14.33 12.52
C ARG A 163 14.51 -14.19 11.34
N THR A 164 14.95 -14.66 10.17
CA THR A 164 14.07 -14.83 9.01
C THR A 164 12.77 -15.52 9.42
N ALA A 165 11.66 -14.88 9.05
CA ALA A 165 10.33 -15.36 9.38
C ALA A 165 9.97 -16.60 8.55
N GLY A 166 9.09 -17.43 9.11
CA GLY A 166 8.61 -18.65 8.51
C GLY A 166 7.11 -18.88 8.76
N PRO A 167 6.58 -20.03 8.31
CA PRO A 167 5.14 -20.31 8.33
C PRO A 167 4.55 -20.44 9.74
N THR A 168 5.38 -20.70 10.75
CA THR A 168 4.96 -20.85 12.15
C THR A 168 5.03 -19.54 12.93
N ASP A 169 5.58 -18.47 12.35
CA ASP A 169 5.65 -17.16 13.00
C ASP A 169 4.26 -16.48 13.04
N PRO A 170 4.01 -15.60 14.02
CA PRO A 170 2.70 -14.97 14.20
C PRO A 170 2.38 -14.01 13.05
N PRO A 171 1.08 -13.84 12.70
CA PRO A 171 0.65 -12.79 11.77
C PRO A 171 1.05 -11.39 12.26
N VAL A 172 1.46 -10.53 11.33
CA VAL A 172 1.67 -9.11 11.59
C VAL A 172 0.32 -8.40 11.54
N SER A 173 -0.05 -7.72 12.62
CA SER A 173 -1.21 -6.83 12.64
C SER A 173 -0.98 -5.62 11.74
N GLN A 174 -1.94 -5.34 10.86
CA GLN A 174 -2.00 -4.13 10.03
C GLN A 174 -2.74 -2.99 10.75
#